data_AF-A0A381X4E5-F1
#
_entry.id   AF-A0A381X4E5-F1
#
_cell.length_a   1.000
_cell.length_b   1.000
_cell.length_c   1.000
_cell.angle_alpha   90.00
_cell.angle_beta   90.00
_cell.angle_gamma   90.00
#
_symmetry.space_group_name_H-M   'P 1'
#
loop_
_entity.id
_entity.type
_entity.pdbx_description
1 polymer ?
#
loop_
_entity_poly.entity_id
_entity_poly.type
_entity_poly.pdbx_seq_one_letter_code
_entity_poly.pdbx_strand_id
1 'polypeptide(L)'
;EYYDRWKIKHPNEARFKAVMEETSGEELDWFFDPWLHDTQILDYGIKDWKTSQKSDGRWAIDVELVKHGTREMPQLLEVKLADGSKERIWWKNHQWRKQDTFSFQLSKKPVAIVLDPDVKTVDVDRRNNHSNGLPRKWMFRWPGMNWNHRDSYLQQWSPALNYHELDGFMPGLWLSRSYGPWQRIDMHINYGLESQDFYWDLRSMRKPVHRGTGLRYNFHAFAQGGLSGVSWKMDKSWSRWNSSWPDYNSSVGFYSTNATDTSRTNLFEIGRVTMVFGKWTISNSGQSLNVELATTPAKISDWNFNRLTLIGKVSKSIKGIKLRSRFIYGRMNHSTSSSVPGQELYTINGAGAFDTFLRPYLRDESSFYGNTTLRQHYHLTGDVNLRGFFDTDLAGAQSLIGATVEVIANVPVEFINIDAALFTDIAYFPRADNLMEIKGRRLSDAGIGLRTSKNMFGKELYLRLDFPLVTNDSRSGRKQEFQWVFSFERSI
;
A
#
# COMPACT_ATOMS: atom_id res chain seq x y z
N GLU A 1 -38.85 13.11 -29.03
CA GLU A 1 -39.87 12.88 -27.99
C GLU A 1 -39.76 13.75 -26.73
N TYR A 2 -38.90 13.44 -25.73
CA TYR A 2 -38.85 14.25 -24.49
C TYR A 2 -38.60 15.74 -24.78
N TYR A 3 -37.59 16.04 -25.60
CA TYR A 3 -37.29 17.41 -26.01
C TYR A 3 -38.49 18.09 -26.68
N ASP A 4 -39.18 17.42 -27.60
CA ASP A 4 -40.31 18.01 -28.34
C ASP A 4 -41.51 18.33 -27.42
N ARG A 5 -41.78 17.47 -26.44
CA ARG A 5 -42.87 17.62 -25.46
C ARG A 5 -42.58 18.67 -24.38
N TRP A 6 -41.31 18.81 -24.01
CA TRP A 6 -40.86 19.61 -22.86
C TRP A 6 -39.98 20.82 -23.22
N LYS A 7 -39.77 21.12 -24.51
CA LYS A 7 -39.08 22.35 -24.93
C LYS A 7 -39.76 23.57 -24.31
N ILE A 8 -38.95 24.48 -23.75
CA ILE A 8 -39.39 25.73 -23.11
C ILE A 8 -40.29 25.48 -21.86
N LYS A 9 -40.27 24.27 -21.29
CA LYS A 9 -40.92 23.93 -20.00
C LYS A 9 -39.86 23.58 -18.95
N HIS A 10 -40.23 23.64 -17.66
CA HIS A 10 -39.30 23.28 -16.57
C HIS A 10 -39.02 21.77 -16.57
N PRO A 11 -37.75 21.34 -16.70
CA PRO A 11 -37.39 19.93 -16.65
C PRO A 11 -37.50 19.41 -15.21
N ASN A 12 -38.02 18.19 -15.05
CA ASN A 12 -37.92 17.46 -13.79
C ASN A 12 -37.78 15.95 -14.07
N GLU A 13 -37.34 15.21 -13.05
CA GLU A 13 -37.06 13.79 -13.14
C GLU A 13 -38.28 12.96 -13.54
N ALA A 14 -39.40 13.12 -12.83
CA ALA A 14 -40.62 12.33 -13.07
C ALA A 14 -41.14 12.48 -14.51
N ARG A 15 -41.08 13.68 -15.08
CA ARG A 15 -41.45 13.96 -16.47
C ARG A 15 -40.51 13.31 -17.47
N PHE A 16 -39.23 13.22 -17.14
CA PHE A 16 -38.25 12.55 -17.98
C PHE A 16 -38.47 11.03 -17.97
N LYS A 17 -38.60 10.43 -16.79
CA LYS A 17 -38.92 8.99 -16.65
C LYS A 17 -40.20 8.64 -17.41
N ALA A 18 -41.28 9.37 -17.17
CA ALA A 18 -42.58 9.11 -17.80
C ALA A 18 -42.53 9.11 -19.33
N VAL A 19 -41.84 10.07 -19.96
CA VAL A 19 -41.71 10.07 -21.43
C VAL A 19 -40.85 8.90 -21.93
N MET A 20 -39.80 8.53 -21.21
CA MET A 20 -38.96 7.39 -21.58
C MET A 20 -39.72 6.06 -21.49
N GLU A 21 -40.49 5.85 -20.42
CA GLU A 21 -41.33 4.67 -20.23
C GLU A 21 -42.47 4.62 -21.26
N GLU A 22 -43.15 5.74 -21.54
CA GLU A 22 -44.19 5.81 -22.58
C GLU A 22 -43.63 5.51 -23.97
N THR A 23 -42.42 5.99 -24.28
CA THR A 23 -41.79 5.78 -25.59
C THR A 23 -41.24 4.35 -25.74
N SER A 24 -40.71 3.77 -24.66
CA SER A 24 -40.11 2.42 -24.69
C SER A 24 -41.13 1.30 -24.49
N GLY A 25 -42.25 1.57 -23.82
CA GLY A 25 -43.21 0.55 -23.40
C GLY A 25 -42.72 -0.33 -22.25
N GLU A 26 -41.62 0.05 -21.59
CA GLU A 26 -41.02 -0.68 -20.47
C GLU A 26 -41.08 0.16 -19.18
N GLU A 27 -41.23 -0.50 -18.03
CA GLU A 27 -41.03 0.10 -16.70
C GLU A 27 -39.52 0.20 -16.42
N LEU A 28 -39.03 1.41 -16.13
CA LEU A 28 -37.60 1.74 -16.10
C LEU A 28 -37.09 2.10 -14.70
N ASP A 29 -37.87 1.85 -13.65
CA ASP A 29 -37.47 2.08 -12.26
C ASP A 29 -36.17 1.32 -11.90
N TRP A 30 -36.03 0.07 -12.36
CA TRP A 30 -34.81 -0.73 -12.19
C TRP A 30 -33.56 -0.04 -12.77
N PHE A 31 -33.71 0.79 -13.81
CA PHE A 31 -32.63 1.55 -14.42
C PHE A 31 -32.40 2.86 -13.68
N PHE A 32 -33.46 3.67 -13.51
CA PHE A 32 -33.32 5.03 -13.00
C PHE A 32 -33.05 5.12 -11.50
N ASP A 33 -33.68 4.29 -10.67
CA ASP A 33 -33.55 4.43 -9.22
C ASP A 33 -32.12 4.20 -8.74
N PRO A 34 -31.40 3.15 -9.21
CA PRO A 34 -29.99 2.99 -8.86
C PRO A 34 -29.07 4.10 -9.37
N TRP A 35 -29.45 4.82 -10.43
CA TRP A 35 -28.65 5.92 -10.97
C TRP A 35 -28.91 7.24 -10.24
N LEU A 36 -30.13 7.48 -9.78
CA LEU A 36 -30.57 8.78 -9.26
C LEU A 36 -30.67 8.81 -7.73
N HIS A 37 -31.01 7.70 -7.10
CA HIS A 37 -31.45 7.68 -5.68
C HIS A 37 -30.71 6.67 -4.80
N ASP A 38 -29.87 5.82 -5.37
CA ASP A 38 -29.17 4.78 -4.62
C ASP A 38 -27.68 4.72 -5.00
N THR A 39 -26.95 3.91 -4.26
CA THR A 39 -25.53 3.62 -4.41
C THR A 39 -25.31 2.12 -4.65
N GLN A 40 -26.31 1.45 -5.23
CA GLN A 40 -26.28 0.02 -5.52
C GLN A 40 -25.10 -0.36 -6.40
N ILE A 41 -24.50 -1.49 -6.08
CA ILE A 41 -23.32 -2.01 -6.76
C ILE A 41 -23.77 -3.00 -7.83
N LEU A 42 -23.26 -2.84 -9.06
CA LEU A 42 -23.44 -3.78 -10.15
C LEU A 42 -22.33 -4.82 -10.14
N ASP A 43 -22.69 -6.10 -10.11
CA ASP A 43 -21.74 -7.22 -10.13
C ASP A 43 -22.46 -8.51 -10.51
N TYR A 44 -22.18 -9.00 -11.71
CA TYR A 44 -22.72 -10.24 -12.26
C TYR A 44 -21.60 -11.18 -12.69
N GLY A 45 -21.65 -12.42 -12.19
CA GLY A 45 -20.68 -13.45 -12.51
C GLY A 45 -21.29 -14.68 -13.19
N ILE A 46 -20.46 -15.38 -13.94
CA ILE A 46 -20.70 -16.76 -14.39
C ILE A 46 -20.17 -17.68 -13.30
N LYS A 47 -21.05 -18.44 -12.66
CA LYS A 47 -20.68 -19.41 -11.63
C LYS A 47 -20.24 -20.74 -12.23
N ASP A 48 -20.99 -21.23 -13.21
CA ASP A 48 -20.71 -22.44 -13.97
C ASP A 48 -21.40 -22.35 -15.35
N TRP A 49 -20.97 -23.18 -16.29
CA TRP A 49 -21.68 -23.36 -17.55
C TRP A 49 -21.52 -24.79 -18.06
N LYS A 50 -22.60 -25.35 -18.58
CA LYS A 50 -22.64 -26.73 -19.09
C LYS A 50 -22.99 -26.73 -20.55
N THR A 51 -22.43 -27.70 -21.27
CA THR A 51 -22.71 -27.90 -22.68
C THR A 51 -23.04 -29.36 -22.95
N SER A 52 -24.02 -29.59 -23.82
CA SER A 52 -24.33 -30.93 -24.32
C SER A 52 -24.67 -30.86 -25.81
N GLN A 53 -24.22 -31.85 -26.56
CA GLN A 53 -24.59 -31.96 -27.97
C GLN A 53 -25.93 -32.69 -28.09
N LYS A 54 -26.88 -32.09 -28.81
CA LYS A 54 -28.19 -32.68 -29.10
C LYS A 54 -28.10 -33.62 -30.30
N SER A 55 -29.09 -34.49 -30.45
CA SER A 55 -29.21 -35.45 -31.56
C SER A 55 -29.27 -34.78 -32.94
N ASP A 56 -29.72 -33.53 -33.01
CA ASP A 56 -29.76 -32.73 -34.24
C ASP A 56 -28.43 -32.01 -34.56
N GLY A 57 -27.37 -32.28 -33.80
CA GLY A 57 -26.05 -31.69 -33.98
C GLY A 57 -25.85 -30.32 -33.33
N ARG A 58 -26.92 -29.66 -32.86
CA ARG A 58 -26.82 -28.39 -32.13
C ARG A 58 -26.27 -28.61 -30.72
N TRP A 59 -25.72 -27.54 -30.15
CA TRP A 59 -25.22 -27.51 -28.79
C TRP A 59 -26.25 -26.85 -27.89
N ALA A 60 -26.64 -27.50 -26.79
CA ALA A 60 -27.38 -26.91 -25.70
C ALA A 60 -26.40 -26.35 -24.66
N ILE A 61 -26.66 -25.14 -24.19
CA ILE A 61 -25.81 -24.43 -23.23
C ILE A 61 -26.68 -23.97 -22.07
N ASP A 62 -26.24 -24.28 -20.86
CA ASP A 62 -26.84 -23.78 -19.62
C ASP A 62 -25.79 -22.96 -18.88
N VAL A 63 -26.04 -21.66 -18.67
CA VAL A 63 -25.12 -20.75 -17.98
C VAL A 63 -25.71 -20.38 -16.62
N GLU A 64 -25.04 -20.74 -15.52
CA GLU A 64 -25.41 -20.31 -14.17
C GLU A 64 -24.90 -18.88 -13.93
N LEU A 65 -25.81 -17.90 -13.99
CA LEU A 65 -25.52 -16.50 -13.71
C LEU A 65 -25.82 -16.17 -12.25
N VAL A 66 -24.94 -15.43 -11.59
CA VAL A 66 -25.08 -15.00 -10.19
C VAL A 66 -24.93 -13.49 -10.09
N LYS A 67 -25.88 -12.84 -9.42
CA LYS A 67 -25.81 -11.43 -9.03
C LYS A 67 -25.14 -11.34 -7.66
N HIS A 68 -23.92 -10.81 -7.62
CA HIS A 68 -23.18 -10.54 -6.38
C HIS A 68 -23.51 -9.16 -5.81
N GLY A 69 -23.89 -8.23 -6.68
CA GLY A 69 -24.29 -6.88 -6.35
C GLY A 69 -25.77 -6.79 -5.96
N THR A 70 -26.22 -5.57 -5.68
CA THR A 70 -27.64 -5.27 -5.45
C THR A 70 -28.32 -4.77 -6.71
N ARG A 71 -27.56 -4.08 -7.59
CA ARG A 71 -28.08 -3.45 -8.79
C ARG A 71 -28.50 -4.46 -9.84
N GLU A 72 -29.68 -4.26 -10.39
CA GLU A 72 -30.26 -5.13 -11.42
C GLU A 72 -30.00 -4.53 -12.81
N MET A 73 -29.55 -5.35 -13.75
CA MET A 73 -29.34 -4.93 -15.13
C MET A 73 -29.32 -6.14 -16.06
N PRO A 74 -29.91 -6.08 -17.26
CA PRO A 74 -29.74 -7.13 -18.26
C PRO A 74 -28.26 -7.28 -18.63
N GLN A 75 -27.84 -8.51 -18.92
CA GLN A 75 -26.44 -8.82 -19.24
C GLN A 75 -26.30 -9.29 -20.68
N LEU A 76 -25.34 -8.70 -21.40
CA LEU A 76 -24.94 -9.16 -22.73
C LEU A 76 -23.91 -10.28 -22.57
N LEU A 77 -24.18 -11.44 -23.16
CA LEU A 77 -23.24 -12.54 -23.26
C LEU A 77 -22.61 -12.55 -24.65
N GLU A 78 -21.30 -12.72 -24.73
CA GLU A 78 -20.60 -13.12 -25.96
C GLU A 78 -20.09 -14.55 -25.81
N VAL A 79 -20.56 -15.44 -26.68
CA VAL A 79 -20.12 -16.82 -26.77
C VAL A 79 -19.11 -16.92 -27.91
N LYS A 80 -17.90 -17.35 -27.59
CA LYS A 80 -16.87 -17.68 -28.59
C LYS A 80 -17.07 -19.12 -29.02
N LEU A 81 -17.00 -19.37 -30.32
CA LEU A 81 -17.18 -20.68 -30.94
C LEU A 81 -15.84 -21.28 -31.37
N ALA A 82 -15.81 -22.60 -31.55
CA ALA A 82 -14.59 -23.32 -31.89
C ALA A 82 -13.96 -22.92 -33.24
N ASP A 83 -14.75 -22.35 -34.15
CA ASP A 83 -14.30 -21.83 -35.45
C ASP A 83 -13.80 -20.38 -35.39
N GLY A 84 -13.79 -19.77 -34.20
CA GLY A 84 -13.38 -18.38 -33.97
C GLY A 84 -14.50 -17.35 -34.13
N SER A 85 -15.67 -17.74 -34.64
CA SER A 85 -16.84 -16.86 -34.72
C SER A 85 -17.45 -16.59 -33.33
N LYS A 86 -18.27 -15.54 -33.25
CA LYS A 86 -18.84 -15.05 -31.99
C LYS A 86 -20.34 -14.89 -32.13
N GLU A 87 -21.09 -15.33 -31.13
CA GLU A 87 -22.52 -15.07 -31.01
C GLU A 87 -22.81 -14.24 -29.76
N ARG A 88 -23.70 -13.26 -29.89
CA ARG A 88 -24.06 -12.33 -28.82
C ARG A 88 -25.53 -12.48 -28.46
N ILE A 89 -25.82 -12.70 -27.18
CA ILE A 89 -27.16 -13.00 -26.69
C ILE A 89 -27.42 -12.20 -25.43
N TRP A 90 -28.58 -11.54 -25.34
CA TRP A 90 -28.99 -10.80 -24.15
C TRP A 90 -29.73 -11.71 -23.17
N TRP A 91 -29.24 -11.76 -21.94
CA TRP A 91 -30.02 -12.23 -20.80
C TRP A 91 -30.81 -11.05 -20.21
N LYS A 92 -32.14 -11.08 -20.37
CA LYS A 92 -33.06 -10.02 -19.95
C LYS A 92 -33.81 -10.32 -18.65
N ASN A 93 -33.76 -11.56 -18.15
CA ASN A 93 -34.51 -12.01 -16.98
C ASN A 93 -33.83 -11.61 -15.65
N HIS A 94 -33.49 -10.33 -15.51
CA HIS A 94 -32.59 -9.82 -14.47
C HIS A 94 -33.29 -9.36 -13.19
N GLN A 95 -34.57 -8.99 -13.29
CA GLN A 95 -35.31 -8.40 -12.18
C GLN A 95 -35.57 -9.40 -11.06
N TRP A 96 -35.35 -8.98 -9.82
CA TRP A 96 -35.61 -9.74 -8.59
C TRP A 96 -34.88 -11.11 -8.50
N ARG A 97 -33.81 -11.32 -9.27
CA ARG A 97 -33.05 -12.57 -9.30
C ARG A 97 -31.66 -12.42 -8.72
N LYS A 98 -31.33 -13.32 -7.80
CA LYS A 98 -29.97 -13.48 -7.29
C LYS A 98 -29.15 -14.50 -8.09
N GLN A 99 -29.83 -15.51 -8.63
CA GLN A 99 -29.23 -16.53 -9.49
C GLN A 99 -30.26 -16.92 -10.56
N ASP A 100 -29.78 -17.21 -11.77
CA ASP A 100 -30.60 -17.75 -12.86
C ASP A 100 -29.78 -18.76 -13.67
N THR A 101 -30.46 -19.71 -14.31
CA THR A 101 -29.84 -20.58 -15.32
C THR A 101 -30.34 -20.15 -16.68
N PHE A 102 -29.46 -19.54 -17.47
CA PHE A 102 -29.81 -19.07 -18.80
C PHE A 102 -29.48 -20.14 -19.83
N SER A 103 -30.54 -20.74 -20.40
CA SER A 103 -30.44 -21.84 -21.36
C SER A 103 -30.69 -21.36 -22.79
N PHE A 104 -29.80 -21.71 -23.71
CA PHE A 104 -29.96 -21.43 -25.14
C PHE A 104 -29.28 -22.51 -26.00
N GLN A 105 -29.46 -22.44 -27.32
CA GLN A 105 -28.89 -23.41 -28.27
C GLN A 105 -28.08 -22.70 -29.35
N LEU A 106 -26.98 -23.33 -29.74
CA LEU A 106 -26.08 -22.84 -30.78
C LEU A 106 -25.86 -23.91 -31.84
N SER A 107 -25.66 -23.49 -33.09
CA SER A 107 -25.36 -24.40 -34.20
C SER A 107 -23.93 -24.97 -34.12
N LYS A 108 -23.02 -24.25 -33.45
CA LYS A 108 -21.59 -24.57 -33.37
C LYS A 108 -21.14 -24.78 -31.93
N LYS A 109 -20.02 -25.49 -31.77
CA LYS A 109 -19.47 -25.82 -30.45
C LYS A 109 -18.97 -24.55 -29.73
N PRO A 110 -19.50 -24.22 -28.54
CA PRO A 110 -19.02 -23.09 -27.74
C PRO A 110 -17.71 -23.43 -27.02
N VAL A 111 -16.83 -22.44 -26.83
CA VAL A 111 -15.53 -22.60 -26.15
C VAL A 111 -15.30 -21.63 -24.98
N ALA A 112 -15.99 -20.49 -24.97
CA ALA A 112 -15.91 -19.52 -23.88
C ALA A 112 -17.13 -18.60 -23.87
N ILE A 113 -17.49 -18.09 -22.68
CA ILE A 113 -18.55 -17.10 -22.48
C ILE A 113 -17.98 -15.92 -21.70
N VAL A 114 -18.33 -14.71 -22.14
CA VAL A 114 -17.96 -13.46 -21.45
C VAL A 114 -19.21 -12.60 -21.24
N LEU A 115 -19.42 -12.14 -20.01
CA LEU A 115 -20.43 -11.11 -19.68
C LEU A 115 -19.89 -9.71 -19.96
N ASP A 116 -20.74 -8.87 -20.55
CA ASP A 116 -20.42 -7.50 -20.94
C ASP A 116 -19.09 -7.41 -21.71
N PRO A 117 -18.97 -8.04 -22.91
CA PRO A 117 -17.72 -8.13 -23.66
C PRO A 117 -17.13 -6.76 -24.05
N ASP A 118 -17.97 -5.73 -24.13
CA ASP A 118 -17.58 -4.39 -24.54
C ASP A 118 -17.21 -3.48 -23.35
N VAL A 119 -17.27 -4.00 -22.12
CA VAL A 119 -16.95 -3.27 -20.88
C VAL A 119 -17.81 -2.00 -20.72
N LYS A 120 -19.09 -2.07 -21.11
CA LYS A 120 -20.02 -0.94 -21.06
C LYS A 120 -20.71 -0.82 -19.70
N THR A 121 -20.73 -1.89 -18.91
CA THR A 121 -21.33 -1.86 -17.58
C THR A 121 -20.32 -1.41 -16.52
N VAL A 122 -20.84 -0.87 -15.42
CA VAL A 122 -20.04 -0.48 -14.25
C VAL A 122 -19.83 -1.65 -13.29
N ASP A 123 -19.69 -2.87 -13.83
CA ASP A 123 -19.43 -4.07 -13.03
C ASP A 123 -18.13 -3.91 -12.22
N VAL A 124 -18.22 -4.12 -10.91
CA VAL A 124 -17.10 -3.88 -9.99
C VAL A 124 -16.05 -4.99 -10.01
N ASP A 125 -16.41 -6.22 -10.42
CA ASP A 125 -15.50 -7.36 -10.43
C ASP A 125 -15.62 -8.28 -11.63
N ARG A 126 -15.12 -7.82 -12.76
CA ARG A 126 -15.03 -8.59 -14.01
C ARG A 126 -14.26 -9.91 -13.98
N ARG A 127 -13.61 -10.29 -12.87
CA ARG A 127 -12.94 -11.60 -12.76
C ARG A 127 -13.93 -12.76 -12.83
N ASN A 128 -15.16 -12.55 -12.39
CA ASN A 128 -16.23 -13.55 -12.44
C ASN A 128 -17.05 -13.47 -13.75
N ASN A 129 -16.78 -12.51 -14.65
CA ASN A 129 -17.50 -12.34 -15.92
C ASN A 129 -17.03 -13.29 -17.04
N HIS A 130 -15.95 -14.05 -16.84
CA HIS A 130 -15.32 -14.88 -17.87
C HIS A 130 -15.36 -16.36 -17.49
N SER A 131 -15.91 -17.21 -18.36
CA SER A 131 -15.99 -18.67 -18.11
C SER A 131 -14.63 -19.35 -17.99
N ASN A 132 -13.61 -18.83 -18.68
CA ASN A 132 -12.25 -19.39 -18.72
C ASN A 132 -11.26 -18.58 -17.85
N GLY A 133 -11.80 -17.78 -16.93
CA GLY A 133 -11.03 -16.85 -16.11
C GLY A 133 -10.60 -15.58 -16.85
N LEU A 134 -10.30 -14.54 -16.08
CA LEU A 134 -9.92 -13.24 -16.62
C LEU A 134 -8.62 -13.33 -17.43
N PRO A 135 -8.57 -12.78 -18.66
CA PRO A 135 -7.37 -12.81 -19.49
C PRO A 135 -6.22 -12.03 -18.86
N ARG A 136 -5.03 -12.23 -19.42
CA ARG A 136 -3.76 -11.70 -18.93
C ARG A 136 -3.11 -10.84 -20.01
N LYS A 137 -2.63 -9.64 -19.63
CA LYS A 137 -1.85 -8.76 -20.51
C LYS A 137 -0.44 -8.59 -19.96
N TRP A 138 0.56 -8.90 -20.78
CA TRP A 138 1.97 -8.71 -20.44
C TRP A 138 2.46 -7.36 -20.96
N MET A 139 3.28 -6.68 -20.16
CA MET A 139 3.96 -5.47 -20.61
C MET A 139 5.25 -5.20 -19.85
N PHE A 140 6.13 -4.44 -20.47
CA PHE A 140 7.27 -3.86 -19.77
C PHE A 140 6.81 -2.79 -18.76
N ARG A 141 7.43 -2.78 -17.58
CA ARG A 141 7.19 -1.79 -16.53
C ARG A 141 8.18 -0.64 -16.71
N TRP A 142 7.68 0.48 -17.21
CA TRP A 142 8.39 1.75 -17.14
C TRP A 142 8.04 2.51 -15.86
N PRO A 143 8.97 3.25 -15.24
CA PRO A 143 8.66 4.15 -14.13
C PRO A 143 7.48 5.08 -14.47
N GLY A 144 6.56 5.22 -13.50
CA GLY A 144 5.38 6.10 -13.54
C GLY A 144 4.28 5.73 -14.53
N MET A 145 4.35 4.54 -15.13
CA MET A 145 3.18 3.96 -15.79
C MET A 145 2.07 3.71 -14.78
N ASN A 146 0.91 4.31 -15.01
CA ASN A 146 -0.32 4.06 -14.25
C ASN A 146 -1.36 3.37 -15.14
N TRP A 147 -1.05 2.15 -15.56
CA TRP A 147 -1.97 1.34 -16.37
C TRP A 147 -2.89 0.53 -15.48
N ASN A 148 -4.18 0.67 -15.71
CA ASN A 148 -5.21 -0.10 -15.01
C ASN A 148 -6.24 -0.59 -16.03
N HIS A 149 -6.24 -1.91 -16.29
CA HIS A 149 -7.25 -2.54 -17.13
C HIS A 149 -8.29 -3.24 -16.25
N ARG A 150 -9.57 -2.93 -16.48
CA ARG A 150 -10.69 -3.57 -15.78
C ARG A 150 -11.01 -4.97 -16.29
N ASP A 151 -10.62 -5.32 -17.51
CA ASP A 151 -10.99 -6.58 -18.17
C ASP A 151 -9.81 -7.55 -18.36
N SER A 152 -8.70 -7.35 -17.64
CA SER A 152 -7.56 -8.27 -17.69
C SER A 152 -6.67 -8.13 -16.45
N TYR A 153 -6.02 -9.21 -16.04
CA TYR A 153 -4.87 -9.11 -15.16
C TYR A 153 -3.71 -8.43 -15.90
N LEU A 154 -3.15 -7.39 -15.29
CA LEU A 154 -1.95 -6.74 -15.79
C LEU A 154 -0.72 -7.43 -15.22
N GLN A 155 0.11 -7.99 -16.08
CA GLN A 155 1.41 -8.58 -15.73
C GLN A 155 2.51 -7.66 -16.26
N GLN A 156 3.30 -7.10 -15.36
CA GLN A 156 4.37 -6.20 -15.70
C GLN A 156 5.70 -6.75 -15.26
N TRP A 157 6.75 -6.48 -16.04
CA TRP A 157 8.11 -6.86 -15.68
C TRP A 157 9.10 -5.73 -15.95
N SER A 158 10.14 -5.62 -15.15
CA SER A 158 11.30 -4.75 -15.41
C SER A 158 12.58 -5.37 -14.86
N PRO A 159 13.76 -5.07 -15.44
CA PRO A 159 15.01 -5.43 -14.81
C PRO A 159 15.11 -4.74 -13.44
N ALA A 160 15.75 -5.42 -12.50
CA ALA A 160 16.14 -4.90 -11.21
C ALA A 160 17.65 -5.06 -11.06
N LEU A 161 18.29 -4.13 -10.37
CA LEU A 161 19.72 -4.19 -10.10
C LEU A 161 19.94 -3.75 -8.66
N ASN A 162 20.43 -4.68 -7.84
CA ASN A 162 20.87 -4.38 -6.47
C ASN A 162 22.39 -4.44 -6.42
N TYR A 163 22.95 -3.99 -5.31
CA TYR A 163 24.37 -4.08 -5.05
C TYR A 163 24.61 -4.52 -3.61
N HIS A 164 25.64 -5.36 -3.41
CA HIS A 164 26.17 -5.72 -2.10
C HIS A 164 27.66 -5.99 -2.24
N GLU A 165 28.49 -5.62 -1.26
CA GLU A 165 29.96 -5.80 -1.37
C GLU A 165 30.39 -7.25 -1.68
N LEU A 166 29.71 -8.23 -1.07
CA LEU A 166 30.00 -9.65 -1.27
C LEU A 166 29.68 -10.19 -2.69
N ASP A 167 28.75 -9.57 -3.43
CA ASP A 167 28.35 -10.02 -4.79
C ASP A 167 28.66 -8.99 -5.89
N GLY A 168 29.07 -7.78 -5.53
CA GLY A 168 29.03 -6.63 -6.41
C GLY A 168 27.60 -6.35 -6.90
N PHE A 169 27.43 -6.27 -8.22
CA PHE A 169 26.13 -6.04 -8.84
C PHE A 169 25.30 -7.33 -8.92
N MET A 170 24.06 -7.24 -8.46
CA MET A 170 23.13 -8.37 -8.36
C MET A 170 21.97 -8.16 -9.36
N PRO A 171 22.12 -8.63 -10.61
CA PRO A 171 21.07 -8.49 -11.62
C PRO A 171 19.82 -9.26 -11.20
N GLY A 172 18.65 -8.78 -11.64
CA GLY A 172 17.38 -9.32 -11.20
C GLY A 172 16.19 -8.90 -12.04
N LEU A 173 15.02 -9.38 -11.60
CA LEU A 173 13.73 -9.09 -12.22
C LEU A 173 12.74 -8.61 -11.17
N TRP A 174 11.99 -7.57 -11.52
CA TRP A 174 10.77 -7.21 -10.84
C TRP A 174 9.59 -7.67 -11.68
N LEU A 175 8.81 -8.60 -11.14
CA LEU A 175 7.55 -9.08 -11.69
C LEU A 175 6.38 -8.51 -10.87
N SER A 176 5.31 -8.12 -11.54
CA SER A 176 4.12 -7.60 -10.86
C SER A 176 2.86 -8.07 -11.55
N ARG A 177 1.89 -8.53 -10.78
CA ARG A 177 0.55 -8.88 -11.24
C ARG A 177 -0.46 -8.02 -10.50
N SER A 178 -1.28 -7.27 -11.22
CA SER A 178 -2.35 -6.46 -10.63
C SER A 178 -3.70 -6.68 -11.31
N TYR A 179 -4.76 -6.41 -10.54
CA TYR A 179 -6.13 -6.29 -11.03
C TYR A 179 -6.78 -5.11 -10.32
N GLY A 180 -6.76 -3.97 -11.02
CA GLY A 180 -7.22 -2.68 -10.53
C GLY A 180 -6.83 -2.39 -9.08
N PRO A 181 -7.74 -1.82 -8.28
CA PRO A 181 -7.46 -1.49 -6.88
C PRO A 181 -7.61 -2.70 -5.95
N TRP A 182 -7.99 -3.87 -6.48
CA TRP A 182 -8.46 -5.02 -5.70
C TRP A 182 -7.35 -6.01 -5.35
N GLN A 183 -6.38 -6.19 -6.23
CA GLN A 183 -5.32 -7.15 -6.00
C GLN A 183 -4.02 -6.69 -6.66
N ARG A 184 -2.91 -6.85 -5.94
CA ARG A 184 -1.56 -6.62 -6.46
C ARG A 184 -0.59 -7.59 -5.82
N ILE A 185 0.28 -8.18 -6.63
CA ILE A 185 1.39 -9.03 -6.19
C ILE A 185 2.64 -8.50 -6.88
N ASP A 186 3.68 -8.17 -6.12
CA ASP A 186 4.99 -7.77 -6.61
C ASP A 186 6.01 -8.80 -6.13
N MET A 187 6.87 -9.26 -7.02
CA MET A 187 7.97 -10.17 -6.73
C MET A 187 9.26 -9.58 -7.29
N HIS A 188 10.26 -9.44 -6.44
CA HIS A 188 11.61 -9.05 -6.81
C HIS A 188 12.50 -10.27 -6.63
N ILE A 189 13.33 -10.57 -7.62
CA ILE A 189 14.31 -11.66 -7.59
C ILE A 189 15.63 -11.08 -8.06
N ASN A 190 16.71 -11.34 -7.33
CA ASN A 190 18.06 -10.95 -7.70
C ASN A 190 18.99 -12.16 -7.56
N TYR A 191 19.99 -12.25 -8.41
CA TYR A 191 21.00 -13.30 -8.38
C TYR A 191 22.35 -12.68 -7.98
N GLY A 192 23.00 -13.27 -6.97
CA GLY A 192 24.36 -12.90 -6.57
C GLY A 192 25.37 -13.58 -7.48
N LEU A 193 26.25 -12.81 -8.13
CA LEU A 193 27.20 -13.36 -9.10
C LEU A 193 28.33 -14.16 -8.43
N GLU A 194 28.80 -13.70 -7.26
CA GLU A 194 29.87 -14.34 -6.51
C GLU A 194 29.33 -15.46 -5.61
N SER A 195 28.26 -15.20 -4.85
CA SER A 195 27.63 -16.19 -3.98
C SER A 195 26.91 -17.31 -4.75
N GLN A 196 26.53 -17.06 -6.01
CA GLN A 196 25.68 -17.95 -6.82
C GLN A 196 24.30 -18.24 -6.22
N ASP A 197 23.82 -17.37 -5.33
CA ASP A 197 22.54 -17.50 -4.63
C ASP A 197 21.43 -16.62 -5.22
N PHE A 198 20.19 -17.03 -4.95
CA PHE A 198 18.99 -16.25 -5.29
C PHE A 198 18.41 -15.55 -4.06
N TYR A 199 18.09 -14.27 -4.23
CA TYR A 199 17.46 -13.43 -3.23
C TYR A 199 16.11 -12.95 -3.73
N TRP A 200 15.10 -12.94 -2.86
CA TRP A 200 13.74 -12.60 -3.28
C TRP A 200 12.96 -11.81 -2.24
N ASP A 201 11.99 -11.04 -2.70
CA ASP A 201 11.01 -10.27 -1.92
C ASP A 201 9.66 -10.37 -2.62
N LEU A 202 8.65 -10.88 -1.92
CA LEU A 202 7.29 -11.08 -2.39
C LEU A 202 6.33 -10.25 -1.55
N ARG A 203 5.62 -9.31 -2.18
CA ARG A 203 4.57 -8.48 -1.55
C ARG A 203 3.24 -8.74 -2.22
N SER A 204 2.19 -8.87 -1.44
CA SER A 204 0.83 -9.05 -1.92
C SER A 204 -0.12 -8.14 -1.16
N MET A 205 -1.04 -7.52 -1.88
CA MET A 205 -2.15 -6.74 -1.36
C MET A 205 -3.45 -7.24 -1.97
N ARG A 206 -4.47 -7.45 -1.14
CA ARG A 206 -5.81 -7.86 -1.58
C ARG A 206 -6.89 -7.11 -0.82
N LYS A 207 -7.85 -6.55 -1.55
CA LYS A 207 -9.12 -6.05 -1.04
C LYS A 207 -10.23 -6.96 -1.57
N PRO A 208 -10.99 -7.65 -0.72
CA PRO A 208 -12.12 -8.43 -1.20
C PRO A 208 -13.18 -7.49 -1.80
N VAL A 209 -13.77 -7.87 -2.93
CA VAL A 209 -14.77 -7.04 -3.61
C VAL A 209 -16.14 -7.23 -3.01
N HIS A 210 -16.57 -8.49 -2.85
CA HIS A 210 -17.93 -8.83 -2.42
C HIS A 210 -18.14 -8.92 -0.90
N ARG A 211 -17.09 -8.78 -0.06
CA ARG A 211 -17.20 -8.97 1.40
C ARG A 211 -16.31 -8.02 2.18
N GLY A 212 -16.85 -7.43 3.25
CA GLY A 212 -16.09 -6.66 4.22
C GLY A 212 -15.49 -5.39 3.62
N THR A 213 -16.34 -4.40 3.36
CA THR A 213 -15.95 -3.06 2.91
C THR A 213 -14.83 -2.46 3.75
N GLY A 214 -13.88 -1.76 3.13
CA GLY A 214 -12.76 -1.16 3.86
C GLY A 214 -11.71 -2.15 4.39
N LEU A 215 -11.82 -3.46 4.10
CA LEU A 215 -10.78 -4.44 4.41
C LEU A 215 -9.65 -4.43 3.38
N ARG A 216 -8.42 -4.56 3.85
CA ARG A 216 -7.23 -4.79 3.05
C ARG A 216 -6.32 -5.79 3.75
N TYR A 217 -5.92 -6.82 3.03
CA TYR A 217 -4.92 -7.78 3.47
C TYR A 217 -3.60 -7.46 2.79
N ASN A 218 -2.53 -7.42 3.55
CA ASN A 218 -1.17 -7.30 3.05
C ASN A 218 -0.37 -8.50 3.55
N PHE A 219 0.43 -9.05 2.66
CA PHE A 219 1.35 -10.14 2.95
C PHE A 219 2.71 -9.76 2.38
N HIS A 220 3.77 -10.04 3.13
CA HIS A 220 5.14 -9.83 2.67
C HIS A 220 6.02 -10.96 3.16
N ALA A 221 6.83 -11.52 2.28
CA ALA A 221 7.82 -12.53 2.61
C ALA A 221 9.10 -12.26 1.82
N PHE A 222 10.25 -12.58 2.39
CA PHE A 222 11.53 -12.39 1.71
C PHE A 222 12.60 -13.36 2.25
N ALA A 223 13.61 -13.58 1.43
CA ALA A 223 14.89 -14.18 1.82
C ALA A 223 16.03 -13.42 1.12
N GLN A 224 16.98 -12.92 1.90
CA GLN A 224 18.01 -11.98 1.45
C GLN A 224 19.42 -12.36 1.94
N GLY A 225 19.69 -13.68 2.07
CA GLY A 225 21.00 -14.20 2.53
C GLY A 225 21.23 -13.91 4.01
N GLY A 226 21.17 -14.94 4.85
CA GLY A 226 21.26 -14.78 6.32
C GLY A 226 20.00 -14.21 6.97
N LEU A 227 19.27 -13.31 6.31
CA LEU A 227 17.99 -12.76 6.80
C LEU A 227 16.79 -13.24 5.97
N SER A 228 15.76 -13.71 6.68
CA SER A 228 14.46 -14.03 6.10
C SER A 228 13.34 -13.46 6.95
N GLY A 229 12.18 -13.23 6.34
CA GLY A 229 11.03 -12.76 7.09
C GLY A 229 9.71 -13.04 6.42
N VAL A 230 8.66 -13.05 7.24
CA VAL A 230 7.26 -13.17 6.83
C VAL A 230 6.42 -12.21 7.66
N SER A 231 5.49 -11.52 7.03
CA SER A 231 4.54 -10.65 7.71
C SER A 231 3.18 -10.71 7.04
N TRP A 232 2.16 -10.53 7.86
CA TRP A 232 0.78 -10.40 7.42
C TRP A 232 0.10 -9.31 8.22
N LYS A 233 -0.71 -8.50 7.54
CA LYS A 233 -1.45 -7.40 8.15
C LYS A 233 -2.82 -7.27 7.52
N MET A 234 -3.85 -7.28 8.33
CA MET A 234 -5.21 -6.89 7.96
C MET A 234 -5.46 -5.47 8.43
N ASP A 235 -5.79 -4.59 7.49
CA ASP A 235 -6.29 -3.24 7.77
C ASP A 235 -7.81 -3.21 7.58
N LYS A 236 -8.50 -2.50 8.47
CA LYS A 236 -9.92 -2.18 8.39
C LYS A 236 -10.09 -0.69 8.58
N SER A 237 -10.45 -0.02 7.50
CA SER A 237 -10.85 1.38 7.54
C SER A 237 -12.33 1.51 7.87
N TRP A 238 -12.63 2.40 8.80
CA TRP A 238 -13.96 2.86 9.18
C TRP A 238 -14.00 4.38 8.90
N SER A 239 -14.38 4.73 7.68
CA SER A 239 -14.44 6.11 7.16
C SER A 239 -15.45 6.12 6.00
N ARG A 240 -16.26 7.19 5.88
CA ARG A 240 -17.73 7.05 5.82
C ARG A 240 -18.39 7.08 4.42
N TRP A 241 -19.39 6.19 4.29
CA TRP A 241 -20.60 6.35 3.47
C TRP A 241 -21.67 7.22 4.19
N ASN A 242 -21.43 7.74 5.42
CA ASN A 242 -22.46 8.35 6.28
C ASN A 242 -22.19 9.75 6.91
N SER A 243 -21.16 10.56 6.60
CA SER A 243 -20.91 11.90 7.23
C SER A 243 -20.69 12.02 8.77
N SER A 244 -19.64 11.44 9.36
CA SER A 244 -19.25 11.68 10.77
C SER A 244 -17.76 11.53 10.88
N TRP A 245 -17.17 12.61 11.37
CA TRP A 245 -15.77 12.71 11.74
C TRP A 245 -15.56 12.09 13.13
N PRO A 246 -14.36 11.60 13.46
CA PRO A 246 -13.13 11.43 12.65
C PRO A 246 -13.07 10.13 11.80
N ASP A 247 -12.01 9.97 10.99
CA ASP A 247 -11.69 8.72 10.29
C ASP A 247 -10.97 7.74 11.22
N TYR A 248 -11.34 6.47 11.16
CA TYR A 248 -10.71 5.42 11.96
C TYR A 248 -10.10 4.35 11.06
N ASN A 249 -8.90 3.90 11.40
CA ASN A 249 -8.26 2.76 10.77
C ASN A 249 -7.68 1.83 11.84
N SER A 250 -8.07 0.57 11.80
CA SER A 250 -7.58 -0.46 12.70
C SER A 250 -6.78 -1.48 11.89
N SER A 251 -5.57 -1.80 12.33
CA SER A 251 -4.74 -2.85 11.76
C SER A 251 -4.44 -3.91 12.81
N VAL A 252 -4.47 -5.17 12.39
CA VAL A 252 -3.94 -6.29 13.19
C VAL A 252 -3.02 -7.10 12.29
N GLY A 253 -1.92 -7.58 12.86
CA GLY A 253 -0.96 -8.34 12.08
C GLY A 253 0.09 -9.02 12.92
N PHE A 254 0.98 -9.71 12.22
CA PHE A 254 2.20 -10.23 12.78
C PHE A 254 3.33 -10.06 11.79
N TYR A 255 4.55 -10.09 12.30
CA TYR A 255 5.74 -10.31 11.52
C TYR A 255 6.70 -11.23 12.26
N SER A 256 7.49 -11.96 11.50
CA SER A 256 8.58 -12.78 12.00
C SER A 256 9.79 -12.54 11.12
N THR A 257 10.91 -12.17 11.72
CA THR A 257 12.21 -12.05 11.07
C THR A 257 13.17 -13.04 11.71
N ASN A 258 13.98 -13.71 10.90
CA ASN A 258 14.93 -14.72 11.33
C ASN A 258 16.28 -14.42 10.68
N ALA A 259 17.22 -13.93 11.48
CA ALA A 259 18.59 -13.70 11.10
C ALA A 259 19.44 -14.90 11.55
N THR A 260 19.96 -15.68 10.62
CA THR A 260 20.92 -16.77 10.89
C THR A 260 22.37 -16.30 10.76
N ASP A 261 22.58 -15.22 10.02
CA ASP A 261 23.86 -14.56 9.78
C ASP A 261 23.59 -13.08 9.46
N THR A 262 24.56 -12.22 9.75
CA THR A 262 24.52 -10.77 9.58
C THR A 262 25.52 -10.27 8.53
N SER A 263 26.21 -11.17 7.81
CA SER A 263 27.18 -10.82 6.76
C SER A 263 26.64 -9.91 5.65
N ARG A 264 25.31 -9.85 5.49
CA ARG A 264 24.63 -9.04 4.47
C ARG A 264 23.78 -7.90 5.01
N THR A 265 23.83 -7.66 6.32
CA THR A 265 23.12 -6.55 6.94
C THR A 265 23.67 -6.24 8.32
N ASN A 266 24.01 -4.97 8.53
CA ASN A 266 24.38 -4.42 9.83
C ASN A 266 23.17 -4.04 10.71
N LEU A 267 21.94 -4.33 10.27
CA LEU A 267 20.71 -3.85 10.91
C LEU A 267 20.08 -4.82 11.92
N PHE A 268 20.48 -6.09 11.93
CA PHE A 268 19.84 -7.15 12.71
C PHE A 268 20.85 -7.93 13.56
N GLU A 269 20.46 -8.26 14.78
CA GLU A 269 21.14 -9.27 15.59
C GLU A 269 20.71 -10.69 15.19
N ILE A 270 21.61 -11.67 15.33
CA ILE A 270 21.32 -13.08 15.08
C ILE A 270 20.21 -13.56 16.01
N GLY A 271 19.20 -14.20 15.42
CA GLY A 271 18.05 -14.77 16.12
C GLY A 271 16.73 -14.48 15.42
N ARG A 272 15.64 -14.97 16.03
CA ARG A 272 14.27 -14.82 15.55
C ARG A 272 13.47 -13.86 16.41
N VAL A 273 12.94 -12.81 15.79
CA VAL A 273 11.94 -11.93 16.39
C VAL A 273 10.58 -12.22 15.76
N THR A 274 9.60 -12.63 16.56
CA THR A 274 8.21 -12.73 16.10
C THR A 274 7.32 -11.84 16.94
N MET A 275 6.63 -10.89 16.29
CA MET A 275 5.75 -9.92 16.93
C MET A 275 4.33 -10.03 16.39
N VAL A 276 3.36 -9.97 17.30
CA VAL A 276 1.95 -9.74 16.98
C VAL A 276 1.60 -8.33 17.42
N PHE A 277 0.90 -7.59 16.58
CA PHE A 277 0.57 -6.19 16.86
C PHE A 277 -0.87 -5.83 16.49
N GLY A 278 -1.41 -4.89 17.24
CA GLY A 278 -2.64 -4.15 16.97
C GLY A 278 -2.33 -2.66 16.88
N LYS A 279 -2.89 -2.00 15.87
CA LYS A 279 -2.66 -0.58 15.60
C LYS A 279 -3.98 0.12 15.35
N TRP A 280 -4.20 1.25 16.02
CA TRP A 280 -5.37 2.09 15.86
C TRP A 280 -4.94 3.49 15.46
N THR A 281 -5.55 4.01 14.41
CA THR A 281 -5.30 5.37 13.94
C THR A 281 -6.61 6.12 13.89
N ILE A 282 -6.63 7.27 14.53
CA ILE A 282 -7.72 8.24 14.45
C ILE A 282 -7.16 9.44 13.70
N SER A 283 -7.81 9.86 12.64
CA SER A 283 -7.37 11.01 11.85
C SER A 283 -8.52 11.94 11.52
N ASN A 284 -8.21 13.23 11.48
CA ASN A 284 -9.09 14.29 11.02
C ASN A 284 -8.23 15.30 10.27
N SER A 285 -8.76 16.01 9.27
CA SER A 285 -8.03 16.93 8.38
C SER A 285 -6.79 17.58 9.03
N GLY A 286 -5.60 17.12 8.62
CA GLY A 286 -4.30 17.63 9.10
C GLY A 286 -3.86 17.15 10.50
N GLN A 287 -4.54 16.21 11.14
CA GLN A 287 -4.23 15.69 12.47
C GLN A 287 -4.40 14.17 12.49
N SER A 288 -3.50 13.46 13.18
CA SER A 288 -3.66 12.03 13.41
C SER A 288 -3.08 11.61 14.74
N LEU A 289 -3.75 10.71 15.44
CA LEU A 289 -3.22 9.99 16.58
C LEU A 289 -3.15 8.50 16.22
N ASN A 290 -1.98 7.92 16.41
CA ASN A 290 -1.72 6.52 16.21
C ASN A 290 -1.31 5.85 17.53
N VAL A 291 -1.92 4.71 17.82
CA VAL A 291 -1.61 3.85 18.96
C VAL A 291 -1.25 2.48 18.42
N GLU A 292 -0.11 1.94 18.81
CA GLU A 292 0.34 0.59 18.48
C GLU A 292 0.66 -0.16 19.77
N LEU A 293 0.08 -1.35 19.90
CA LEU A 293 0.38 -2.32 20.93
C LEU A 293 0.96 -3.56 20.24
N ALA A 294 2.11 -4.03 20.69
CA ALA A 294 2.73 -5.22 20.15
C ALA A 294 3.33 -6.10 21.26
N THR A 295 3.41 -7.39 21.00
CA THR A 295 3.90 -8.39 21.93
C THR A 295 4.61 -9.51 21.17
N THR A 296 5.69 -10.03 21.73
CA THR A 296 6.37 -11.22 21.23
C THR A 296 5.83 -12.49 21.91
N PRO A 297 5.25 -13.44 21.18
CA PRO A 297 4.82 -14.70 21.76
C PRO A 297 6.03 -15.59 22.10
N ALA A 298 6.22 -15.90 23.38
CA ALA A 298 7.45 -16.51 23.94
C ALA A 298 7.90 -17.87 23.34
N LYS A 299 7.03 -18.59 22.63
CA LYS A 299 7.37 -19.91 22.04
C LYS A 299 7.94 -19.84 20.62
N ILE A 300 7.83 -18.68 19.96
CA ILE A 300 8.13 -18.53 18.52
C ILE A 300 9.06 -17.32 18.25
N SER A 301 9.62 -16.75 19.30
CA SER A 301 10.53 -15.60 19.30
C SER A 301 11.61 -15.87 20.34
N ASP A 302 12.86 -15.57 20.02
CA ASP A 302 14.00 -15.73 20.94
C ASP A 302 13.99 -14.62 22.01
N TRP A 303 13.41 -13.47 21.69
CA TRP A 303 13.20 -12.35 22.61
C TRP A 303 11.74 -12.25 23.07
N ASN A 304 11.56 -11.84 24.33
CA ASN A 304 10.27 -11.69 24.99
C ASN A 304 10.06 -10.27 25.54
N PHE A 305 9.32 -9.43 24.81
CA PHE A 305 8.96 -8.08 25.19
C PHE A 305 7.58 -7.65 24.66
N ASN A 306 7.05 -6.60 25.29
CA ASN A 306 5.85 -5.89 24.87
C ASN A 306 6.22 -4.46 24.50
N ARG A 307 5.55 -3.88 23.50
CA ARG A 307 5.76 -2.52 23.01
C ARG A 307 4.44 -1.75 22.98
N LEU A 308 4.47 -0.53 23.50
CA LEU A 308 3.44 0.49 23.34
C LEU A 308 4.06 1.70 22.63
N THR A 309 3.54 2.06 21.48
CA THR A 309 3.95 3.25 20.74
C THR A 309 2.74 4.15 20.52
N LEU A 310 2.88 5.43 20.84
CA LEU A 310 1.90 6.48 20.54
C LEU A 310 2.57 7.51 19.64
N ILE A 311 1.98 7.82 18.50
CA ILE A 311 2.47 8.85 17.59
C ILE A 311 1.33 9.80 17.27
N GLY A 312 1.50 11.08 17.59
CA GLY A 312 0.61 12.12 17.10
C GLY A 312 1.28 12.95 16.02
N LYS A 313 0.51 13.35 15.02
CA LYS A 313 0.95 14.26 13.96
C LYS A 313 -0.04 15.38 13.78
N VAL A 314 0.46 16.58 13.51
CA VAL A 314 -0.32 17.76 13.14
C VAL A 314 0.35 18.41 11.93
N SER A 315 -0.44 18.81 10.95
CA SER A 315 -0.03 19.49 9.74
C SER A 315 -1.04 20.58 9.43
N LYS A 316 -0.61 21.83 9.43
CA LYS A 316 -1.43 23.01 9.07
C LYS A 316 -0.70 23.86 8.05
N SER A 317 -1.46 24.48 7.15
CA SER A 317 -0.94 25.48 6.21
C SER A 317 -1.56 26.84 6.52
N ILE A 318 -0.74 27.84 6.76
CA ILE A 318 -1.16 29.21 7.11
C ILE A 318 -0.41 30.17 6.19
N LYS A 319 -1.13 30.89 5.33
CA LYS A 319 -0.57 31.92 4.41
C LYS A 319 0.66 31.44 3.62
N GLY A 320 0.64 30.21 3.10
CA GLY A 320 1.74 29.63 2.32
C GLY A 320 2.86 28.99 3.15
N ILE A 321 2.83 29.10 4.48
CA ILE A 321 3.76 28.42 5.40
C ILE A 321 3.09 27.13 5.91
N LYS A 322 3.76 26.00 5.74
CA LYS A 322 3.32 24.69 6.23
C LYS A 322 4.01 24.40 7.56
N LEU A 323 3.24 24.29 8.63
CA LEU A 323 3.68 23.82 9.92
C LEU A 323 3.38 22.32 10.04
N ARG A 324 4.40 21.52 10.34
CA ARG A 324 4.24 20.11 10.70
C ARG A 324 4.81 19.88 12.09
N SER A 325 4.12 19.09 12.89
CA SER A 325 4.66 18.60 14.14
C SER A 325 4.31 17.13 14.33
N ARG A 326 5.19 16.44 15.04
CA ARG A 326 5.05 15.05 15.40
C ARG A 326 5.48 14.90 16.85
N PHE A 327 4.73 14.14 17.64
CA PHE A 327 5.23 13.63 18.91
C PHE A 327 5.22 12.10 18.87
N ILE A 328 6.12 11.51 19.64
CA ILE A 328 6.18 10.08 19.85
C ILE A 328 6.39 9.80 21.34
N TYR A 329 5.63 8.84 21.85
CA TYR A 329 5.86 8.20 23.13
C TYR A 329 6.05 6.72 22.87
N GLY A 330 7.16 6.17 23.32
CA GLY A 330 7.49 4.76 23.14
C GLY A 330 7.86 4.13 24.46
N ARG A 331 7.36 2.92 24.71
CA ARG A 331 7.76 2.13 25.87
C ARG A 331 7.74 0.64 25.57
N MET A 332 8.84 -0.02 25.89
CA MET A 332 8.98 -1.45 25.88
C MET A 332 9.19 -1.98 27.30
N ASN A 333 8.63 -3.14 27.59
CA ASN A 333 8.95 -3.90 28.80
C ASN A 333 9.24 -5.34 28.40
N HIS A 334 10.26 -5.95 28.98
CA HIS A 334 10.63 -7.35 28.76
C HIS A 334 10.61 -8.13 30.09
N SER A 335 10.64 -9.46 30.01
CA SER A 335 10.79 -10.29 31.20
C SER A 335 12.20 -10.16 31.79
N THR A 336 12.36 -10.51 33.07
CA THR A 336 13.67 -10.52 33.75
C THR A 336 14.69 -11.47 33.11
N SER A 337 14.21 -12.49 32.40
CA SER A 337 15.02 -13.50 31.70
C SER A 337 15.27 -13.20 30.22
N SER A 338 14.80 -12.06 29.70
CA SER A 338 14.92 -11.70 28.29
C SER A 338 15.39 -10.26 28.14
N SER A 339 15.59 -9.82 26.90
CA SER A 339 15.98 -8.46 26.53
C SER A 339 15.16 -7.98 25.32
N VAL A 340 15.39 -6.75 24.90
CA VAL A 340 14.92 -6.24 23.60
C VAL A 340 16.11 -6.23 22.65
N PRO A 341 16.00 -6.83 21.46
CA PRO A 341 17.09 -6.82 20.49
C PRO A 341 17.26 -5.43 19.85
N GLY A 342 18.49 -5.10 19.45
CA GLY A 342 18.87 -3.81 18.88
C GLY A 342 17.98 -3.36 17.71
N GLN A 343 17.61 -4.29 16.82
CA GLN A 343 16.74 -4.01 15.68
C GLN A 343 15.33 -3.53 16.03
N GLU A 344 14.86 -3.79 17.26
CA GLU A 344 13.52 -3.42 17.72
C GLU A 344 13.54 -2.21 18.66
N LEU A 345 14.71 -1.76 19.13
CA LEU A 345 14.84 -0.56 19.95
C LEU A 345 14.38 0.67 19.17
N TYR A 346 13.83 1.65 19.89
CA TYR A 346 13.49 2.91 19.25
C TYR A 346 14.74 3.66 18.83
N THR A 347 14.79 4.05 17.57
CA THR A 347 15.95 4.68 16.95
C THR A 347 16.10 6.14 17.37
N ILE A 348 17.35 6.57 17.59
CA ILE A 348 17.68 7.97 17.93
C ILE A 348 17.67 8.79 16.64
N ASN A 349 18.45 8.33 15.65
CA ASN A 349 18.46 8.87 14.32
C ASN A 349 17.66 7.94 13.40
N GLY A 350 16.82 8.53 12.55
CA GLY A 350 16.20 7.82 11.45
C GLY A 350 15.12 6.80 11.85
N ALA A 351 15.04 5.71 11.09
CA ALA A 351 13.98 4.70 11.15
C ALA A 351 14.48 3.34 11.60
N GLY A 352 13.56 2.55 12.15
CA GLY A 352 13.84 1.20 12.64
C GLY A 352 14.46 0.29 11.57
N ALA A 353 15.18 -0.73 12.05
CA ALA A 353 15.94 -1.66 11.21
C ALA A 353 15.11 -2.24 10.06
N PHE A 354 13.87 -2.68 10.34
CA PHE A 354 13.00 -3.27 9.32
C PHE A 354 12.62 -2.27 8.22
N ASP A 355 12.21 -1.04 8.58
CA ASP A 355 11.83 -0.02 7.60
C ASP A 355 13.00 0.39 6.70
N THR A 356 14.20 0.49 7.29
CA THR A 356 15.47 0.71 6.58
C THR A 356 15.77 -0.44 5.63
N PHE A 357 15.66 -1.69 6.10
CA PHE A 357 15.90 -2.89 5.30
C PHE A 357 14.95 -3.05 4.09
N LEU A 358 13.72 -2.55 4.20
CA LEU A 358 12.76 -2.58 3.09
C LEU A 358 13.20 -1.72 1.89
N ARG A 359 14.18 -0.83 2.05
CA ARG A 359 14.82 -0.08 0.96
C ARG A 359 16.04 -0.86 0.47
N PRO A 360 16.03 -1.40 -0.78
CA PRO A 360 17.14 -2.22 -1.27
C PRO A 360 18.51 -1.54 -1.17
N TYR A 361 18.56 -0.22 -1.36
CA TYR A 361 19.79 0.57 -1.28
C TYR A 361 20.25 0.93 0.15
N LEU A 362 19.54 0.48 1.20
CA LEU A 362 19.89 0.73 2.61
C LEU A 362 20.04 -0.54 3.46
N ARG A 363 19.88 -1.73 2.86
CA ARG A 363 19.89 -3.03 3.57
C ARG A 363 21.17 -3.32 4.34
N ASP A 364 22.26 -2.77 3.81
CA ASP A 364 23.61 -2.87 4.34
C ASP A 364 24.34 -1.53 4.14
N GLU A 365 25.50 -1.37 4.79
CA GLU A 365 26.39 -0.21 4.60
C GLU A 365 26.89 -0.07 3.16
N SER A 366 27.15 -1.21 2.50
CA SER A 366 27.58 -1.27 1.11
C SER A 366 26.43 -1.13 0.11
N SER A 367 25.17 -1.35 0.53
CA SER A 367 24.01 -1.43 -0.35
C SER A 367 23.72 -0.15 -1.13
N PHE A 368 24.27 0.99 -0.70
CA PHE A 368 24.23 2.24 -1.47
C PHE A 368 25.28 2.25 -2.59
N TYR A 369 25.29 1.18 -3.38
CA TYR A 369 26.18 0.97 -4.54
C TYR A 369 27.67 1.16 -4.20
N GLY A 370 28.10 0.67 -3.03
CA GLY A 370 29.47 0.74 -2.54
C GLY A 370 29.87 2.08 -1.93
N ASN A 371 28.99 3.09 -1.93
CA ASN A 371 29.28 4.40 -1.34
C ASN A 371 28.83 4.46 0.13
N THR A 372 29.68 3.95 1.02
CA THR A 372 29.44 3.91 2.47
C THR A 372 29.32 5.30 3.08
N THR A 373 30.10 6.28 2.60
CA THR A 373 30.00 7.67 3.05
C THR A 373 28.61 8.26 2.77
N LEU A 374 28.09 8.12 1.55
CA LEU A 374 26.72 8.56 1.25
C LEU A 374 25.69 7.76 2.04
N ARG A 375 25.91 6.45 2.24
CA ARG A 375 25.01 5.62 3.04
C ARG A 375 24.89 6.09 4.49
N GLN A 376 25.99 6.53 5.10
CA GLN A 376 26.02 7.09 6.46
C GLN A 376 25.25 8.41 6.56
N HIS A 377 25.30 9.25 5.51
CA HIS A 377 24.57 10.52 5.46
C HIS A 377 23.11 10.37 5.02
N TYR A 378 22.67 9.16 4.63
CA TYR A 378 21.28 8.92 4.28
C TYR A 378 20.41 8.85 5.53
N HIS A 379 19.44 9.76 5.63
CA HIS A 379 18.51 9.82 6.73
C HIS A 379 17.11 9.38 6.29
N LEU A 380 16.67 8.22 6.78
CA LEU A 380 15.30 7.73 6.64
C LEU A 380 14.50 8.15 7.87
N THR A 381 13.50 9.02 7.75
CA THR A 381 12.75 9.51 8.91
C THR A 381 12.00 8.39 9.64
N GLY A 382 12.12 8.37 10.97
CA GLY A 382 11.45 7.39 11.83
C GLY A 382 11.23 7.87 13.26
N ASP A 383 11.74 7.15 14.26
CA ASP A 383 11.33 7.27 15.67
C ASP A 383 11.63 8.64 16.26
N VAL A 384 12.84 8.94 16.70
CA VAL A 384 13.15 10.24 17.30
C VAL A 384 13.52 11.29 16.25
N ASN A 385 14.06 10.87 15.11
CA ASN A 385 14.36 11.73 13.96
C ASN A 385 15.43 12.81 14.24
N LEU A 386 16.34 12.57 15.22
CA LEU A 386 17.47 13.46 15.52
C LEU A 386 18.55 13.37 14.42
N ARG A 387 18.42 14.23 13.41
CA ARG A 387 19.26 14.33 12.21
C ARG A 387 20.73 14.64 12.52
N GLY A 388 21.01 15.42 13.57
CA GLY A 388 22.36 15.78 14.00
C GLY A 388 23.15 14.66 14.69
N PHE A 389 22.53 13.48 14.88
CA PHE A 389 23.14 12.33 15.56
C PHE A 389 23.39 11.16 14.59
N PHE A 390 23.55 11.43 13.29
CA PHE A 390 23.71 10.40 12.25
C PHE A 390 25.02 9.61 12.35
N ASP A 391 26.05 10.22 12.94
CA ASP A 391 27.41 9.70 13.08
C ASP A 391 27.69 9.17 14.49
N THR A 392 26.65 8.77 15.22
CA THR A 392 26.79 8.33 16.60
C THR A 392 26.62 6.82 16.73
N ASP A 393 27.46 6.22 17.57
CA ASP A 393 27.34 4.82 17.99
C ASP A 393 26.22 4.61 19.03
N LEU A 394 25.40 5.65 19.28
CA LEU A 394 24.32 5.57 20.24
C LEU A 394 23.27 4.59 19.71
N ALA A 395 23.24 3.41 20.32
CA ALA A 395 22.18 2.44 20.08
C ALA A 395 20.80 3.01 20.51
N GLY A 396 19.73 2.43 19.97
CA GLY A 396 18.37 2.83 20.27
C GLY A 396 17.97 2.69 21.74
N ALA A 397 16.74 3.06 22.10
CA ALA A 397 16.26 2.98 23.48
C ALA A 397 14.97 2.16 23.60
N GLN A 398 14.76 1.56 24.78
CA GLN A 398 13.51 0.85 25.09
C GLN A 398 12.34 1.80 25.40
N SER A 399 12.65 3.05 25.75
CA SER A 399 11.64 4.06 26.01
C SER A 399 12.11 5.43 25.56
N LEU A 400 11.17 6.21 25.05
CA LEU A 400 11.42 7.57 24.63
C LEU A 400 10.19 8.44 24.77
N ILE A 401 10.45 9.73 24.86
CA ILE A 401 9.51 10.80 24.56
C ILE A 401 10.21 11.68 23.55
N GLY A 402 9.64 11.87 22.38
CA GLY A 402 10.23 12.67 21.31
C GLY A 402 9.22 13.62 20.69
N ALA A 403 9.70 14.75 20.18
CA ALA A 403 8.92 15.66 19.37
C ALA A 403 9.76 16.26 18.24
N THR A 404 9.13 16.42 17.09
CA THR A 404 9.68 17.08 15.90
C THR A 404 8.75 18.20 15.51
N VAL A 405 9.30 19.36 15.17
CA VAL A 405 8.57 20.48 14.57
C VAL A 405 9.29 20.93 13.31
N GLU A 406 8.55 21.13 12.22
CA GLU A 406 9.04 21.67 10.96
C GLU A 406 8.18 22.84 10.47
N VAL A 407 8.84 23.92 10.08
CA VAL A 407 8.21 25.10 9.47
C VAL A 407 8.74 25.23 8.05
N ILE A 408 7.90 24.89 7.06
CA ILE A 408 8.26 24.81 5.65
C ILE A 408 7.63 25.98 4.88
N ALA A 409 8.45 26.70 4.12
CA ALA A 409 8.03 27.81 3.27
C ALA A 409 8.60 27.63 1.86
N ASN A 410 7.82 28.03 0.86
CA ASN A 410 8.28 28.01 -0.52
C ASN A 410 9.30 29.13 -0.77
N VAL A 411 10.38 28.81 -1.50
CA VAL A 411 11.36 29.79 -1.97
C VAL A 411 10.99 30.16 -3.40
N PRO A 412 10.72 31.44 -3.71
CA PRO A 412 10.29 31.86 -5.03
C PRO A 412 11.47 31.83 -6.01
N VAL A 413 11.68 30.70 -6.67
CA VAL A 413 12.69 30.51 -7.72
C VAL A 413 11.99 30.07 -9.01
N GLU A 414 12.25 30.77 -10.13
CA GLU A 414 11.47 30.61 -11.37
C GLU A 414 11.61 29.24 -12.05
N PHE A 415 12.75 28.56 -11.91
CA PHE A 415 13.08 27.35 -12.68
C PHE A 415 13.05 26.05 -11.87
N ILE A 416 12.86 26.13 -10.55
CA ILE A 416 12.82 24.96 -9.67
C ILE A 416 11.95 25.21 -8.45
N ASN A 417 11.11 24.23 -8.11
CA ASN A 417 10.34 24.28 -6.88
C ASN A 417 11.22 23.87 -5.70
N ILE A 418 11.58 24.82 -4.84
CA ILE A 418 12.37 24.61 -3.63
C ILE A 418 11.56 25.09 -2.44
N ASP A 419 11.41 24.21 -1.45
CA ASP A 419 10.85 24.54 -0.14
C ASP A 419 12.02 24.61 0.87
N ALA A 420 12.20 25.77 1.51
CA ALA A 420 13.05 25.91 2.68
C ALA A 420 12.27 25.48 3.92
N ALA A 421 12.94 24.95 4.92
CA ALA A 421 12.30 24.70 6.21
C ALA A 421 13.29 24.70 7.34
N LEU A 422 12.78 25.14 8.48
CA LEU A 422 13.41 25.07 9.78
C LEU A 422 12.88 23.83 10.47
N PHE A 423 13.76 23.08 11.13
CA PHE A 423 13.38 21.93 11.92
C PHE A 423 14.00 21.99 13.31
N THR A 424 13.32 21.36 14.26
CA THR A 424 13.88 21.00 15.55
C THR A 424 13.35 19.65 15.98
N ASP A 425 14.25 18.80 16.44
CA ASP A 425 13.96 17.48 16.96
C ASP A 425 14.44 17.44 18.43
N ILE A 426 13.60 16.96 19.34
CA ILE A 426 13.92 16.85 20.78
C ILE A 426 13.52 15.48 21.29
N ALA A 427 14.32 14.89 22.18
CA ALA A 427 13.97 13.63 22.84
C ALA A 427 14.56 13.48 24.24
N TYR A 428 13.87 12.64 25.00
CA TYR A 428 14.25 12.20 26.33
C TYR A 428 14.07 10.69 26.46
N PHE A 429 15.08 10.01 27.03
CA PHE A 429 15.15 8.56 27.10
C PHE A 429 15.12 8.08 28.57
N PRO A 430 13.94 7.87 29.19
CA PRO A 430 13.86 7.63 30.63
C PRO A 430 14.41 6.27 31.10
N ARG A 431 14.35 5.23 30.26
CA ARG A 431 14.84 3.87 30.56
C ARG A 431 15.62 3.29 29.40
N ALA A 432 16.72 2.65 29.74
CA ALA A 432 17.46 1.71 28.90
C ALA A 432 18.18 0.74 29.83
N ASP A 433 17.80 -0.54 29.78
CA ASP A 433 18.31 -1.56 30.71
C ASP A 433 19.66 -2.13 30.25
N ASN A 434 19.91 -2.19 28.93
CA ASN A 434 21.17 -2.68 28.35
C ASN A 434 22.08 -1.57 27.78
N LEU A 435 21.62 -0.32 27.77
CA LEU A 435 22.34 0.82 27.16
C LEU A 435 22.41 1.98 28.16
N MET A 436 23.27 1.83 29.17
CA MET A 436 23.45 2.84 30.22
C MET A 436 23.86 4.21 29.68
N GLU A 437 24.46 4.24 28.49
CA GLU A 437 24.87 5.46 27.82
C GLU A 437 23.67 6.39 27.56
N ILE A 438 22.58 5.89 26.97
CA ILE A 438 21.42 6.72 26.59
C ILE A 438 20.43 6.97 27.74
N LYS A 439 20.43 6.11 28.78
CA LYS A 439 19.49 6.19 29.91
C LYS A 439 19.55 7.56 30.61
N GLY A 440 18.43 8.28 30.61
CA GLY A 440 18.28 9.60 31.22
C GLY A 440 18.83 10.76 30.39
N ARG A 441 19.34 10.51 29.17
CA ARG A 441 19.83 11.58 28.28
C ARG A 441 18.66 12.37 27.69
N ARG A 442 18.89 13.67 27.54
CA ARG A 442 18.10 14.59 26.71
C ARG A 442 18.95 14.97 25.52
N LEU A 443 18.43 14.68 24.33
CA LEU A 443 19.07 15.02 23.06
C LEU A 443 18.17 15.98 22.30
N SER A 444 18.75 16.95 21.62
CA SER A 444 18.03 17.81 20.70
C SER A 444 18.89 18.25 19.54
N ASP A 445 18.26 18.50 18.41
CA ASP A 445 18.86 19.26 17.33
C ASP A 445 17.91 20.34 16.78
N ALA A 446 18.52 21.28 16.07
CA ALA A 446 17.81 22.25 15.26
C ALA A 446 18.65 22.59 14.03
N GLY A 447 17.97 22.88 12.93
CA GLY A 447 18.66 23.14 11.68
C GLY A 447 17.76 23.67 10.58
N ILE A 448 18.36 23.76 9.41
CA ILE A 448 17.71 24.20 8.18
C ILE A 448 17.73 23.07 7.17
N GLY A 449 16.78 23.07 6.24
CA GLY A 449 16.83 22.14 5.13
C GLY A 449 16.28 22.73 3.85
N LEU A 450 16.50 22.00 2.77
CA LEU A 450 16.01 22.25 1.44
C LEU A 450 15.26 21.01 0.97
N ARG A 451 14.08 21.22 0.41
CA ARG A 451 13.26 20.17 -0.17
C ARG A 451 12.96 20.54 -1.60
N THR A 452 13.14 19.61 -2.51
CA THR A 452 12.71 19.78 -3.89
C THR A 452 12.02 18.52 -4.35
N SER A 453 11.02 18.68 -5.21
CA SER A 453 10.45 17.56 -5.91
C SER A 453 10.26 17.87 -7.38
N LYS A 454 10.49 16.85 -8.20
CA LYS A 454 10.31 16.93 -9.64
C LYS A 454 9.60 15.68 -10.11
N ASN A 455 8.53 15.85 -10.87
CA ASN A 455 7.89 14.73 -11.54
C ASN A 455 8.74 14.33 -12.75
N MET A 456 9.36 13.15 -12.70
CA MET A 456 10.13 12.59 -13.80
C MET A 456 9.56 11.22 -14.15
N PHE A 457 9.24 11.02 -15.43
CA PHE A 457 8.62 9.79 -15.93
C PHE A 457 7.39 9.37 -15.10
N GLY A 458 6.51 10.31 -14.74
CA GLY A 458 5.29 10.00 -13.96
C GLY A 458 5.53 9.56 -12.51
N LYS A 459 6.76 9.69 -11.98
CA LYS A 459 7.07 9.54 -10.56
C LYS A 459 7.55 10.87 -9.99
N GLU A 460 7.03 11.23 -8.82
CA GLU A 460 7.59 12.31 -8.02
C GLU A 460 8.93 11.84 -7.44
N LEU A 461 10.03 12.41 -7.94
CA LEU A 461 11.34 12.30 -7.31
C LEU A 461 11.42 13.40 -6.26
N TYR A 462 11.70 13.01 -5.02
CA TYR A 462 11.82 13.92 -3.90
C TYR A 462 13.27 13.90 -3.41
N LEU A 463 13.82 15.06 -3.11
CA LEU A 463 15.12 15.20 -2.46
C LEU A 463 14.97 16.15 -1.28
N ARG A 464 15.44 15.69 -0.13
CA ARG A 464 15.61 16.47 1.08
C ARG A 464 17.09 16.54 1.42
N LEU A 465 17.56 17.73 1.71
CA LEU A 465 18.86 18.02 2.33
C LEU A 465 18.59 18.73 3.64
N ASP A 466 19.07 18.20 4.75
CA ASP A 466 18.95 18.82 6.06
C ASP A 466 20.34 19.07 6.63
N PHE A 467 20.53 20.24 7.24
CA PHE A 467 21.76 20.73 7.84
C PHE A 467 21.48 21.01 9.32
N PRO A 468 21.74 20.04 10.22
CA PRO A 468 21.73 20.27 11.66
C PRO A 468 22.77 21.33 12.00
N LEU A 469 22.32 22.44 12.58
CA LEU A 469 23.18 23.58 12.92
C LEU A 469 23.50 23.62 14.41
N VAL A 470 22.62 23.05 15.23
CA VAL A 470 22.76 22.98 16.68
C VAL A 470 22.39 21.56 17.11
N THR A 471 23.26 20.92 17.87
CA THR A 471 22.98 19.69 18.61
C THR A 471 23.27 19.93 20.08
N ASN A 472 22.51 19.26 20.94
CA ASN A 472 22.70 19.31 22.37
C ASN A 472 22.58 17.90 22.93
N ASP A 473 23.59 17.49 23.68
CA ASP A 473 23.59 16.26 24.47
C ASP A 473 23.81 16.62 25.94
N SER A 474 22.79 16.36 26.76
CA SER A 474 22.83 16.62 28.21
C SER A 474 24.01 15.98 28.97
N ARG A 475 24.67 14.95 28.42
CA ARG A 475 25.77 14.23 29.09
C ARG A 475 27.13 14.43 28.46
N SER A 476 27.23 15.03 27.28
CA SER A 476 28.50 15.26 26.60
C SER A 476 28.59 16.67 26.06
N GLY A 477 29.71 17.36 26.30
CA GLY A 477 30.02 18.64 25.68
C GLY A 477 30.50 18.43 24.24
N ARG A 478 29.64 17.89 23.37
CA ARG A 478 29.97 17.66 21.96
C ARG A 478 30.13 19.01 21.28
N LYS A 479 31.30 19.27 20.67
CA LYS A 479 31.47 20.42 19.78
C LYS A 479 30.70 20.12 18.48
N GLN A 480 29.86 21.06 18.07
CA GLN A 480 29.12 20.96 16.82
C GLN A 480 30.09 21.12 15.64
N GLU A 481 30.24 20.06 14.85
CA GLU A 481 30.87 20.12 13.53
C GLU A 481 29.80 20.34 12.45
N PHE A 482 30.21 20.73 11.25
CA PHE A 482 29.28 20.84 10.14
C PHE A 482 28.73 19.46 9.79
N GLN A 483 27.40 19.32 9.86
CA GLN A 483 26.70 18.07 9.59
C GLN A 483 25.68 18.29 8.48
N TRP A 484 25.48 17.26 7.67
CA TRP A 484 24.45 17.24 6.64
C TRP A 484 23.89 15.84 6.51
N VAL A 485 22.62 15.74 6.16
CA VAL A 485 21.98 14.47 5.83
C VAL A 485 21.05 14.66 4.64
N PHE A 486 20.79 13.59 3.90
CA PHE A 486 19.88 13.63 2.76
C PHE A 486 18.87 12.50 2.78
N SER A 487 17.78 12.67 2.03
CA SER A 487 16.77 11.63 1.89
C SER A 487 16.01 11.76 0.58
N PHE A 488 15.57 10.61 0.05
CA PHE A 488 14.59 10.58 -1.03
C PHE A 488 13.15 10.56 -0.53
N GLU A 489 12.96 10.64 0.79
CA GLU A 489 11.65 10.61 1.43
C GLU A 489 11.34 11.92 2.15
N ARG A 490 10.05 12.22 2.23
CA ARG A 490 9.56 13.33 3.05
C ARG A 490 9.87 13.05 4.52
N SER A 491 10.00 14.13 5.28
CA SER A 491 10.11 14.07 6.73
C SER A 491 8.77 13.67 7.40
N ILE A 492 8.45 14.27 8.54
CA ILE A 492 7.26 13.95 9.36
C ILE A 492 5.90 14.18 8.68
#